data_AF-M7N8C1-F1
#
_entry.id   AF-M7N8C1-F1
#
_cell.length_a   1.000
_cell.length_b   1.000
_cell.length_c   1.000
_cell.angle_alpha   90.00
_cell.angle_beta   90.00
_cell.angle_gamma   90.00
#
_symmetry.space_group_name_H-M   'P 1'
#
loop_
_entity.id
_entity.type
_entity.pdbx_description
1 polymer ?
#
loop_
_entity_poly.entity_id
_entity_poly.type
_entity_poly.pdbx_seq_one_letter_code
_entity_poly.pdbx_strand_id
1 'polypeptide(L)'
;MKATLPLLALAGLLSLSAGIWYLWLPKLERVQRVLELQPDAARGKDAVIWNYLPDQSYPYHPQLLASAWTFQEQPTIMRSLFSFDLSALGRDARIEKASLQLHHHVANRNPGHNGLNQALISRIIEPWEEQDVTWNTQPATTPLHQVSLPLSEHGEQDYTVDVTALMQDALQHSDQSFGFMLQLSNETHYRSMVFASSDAADAGLRPALTITYTTRQ
;
A
#
# COMPACT_ATOMS: atom_id res chain seq x y z
N MET A 1 -71.24 66.41 -35.49
CA MET A 1 -70.10 65.60 -35.98
C MET A 1 -70.43 64.13 -35.76
N LYS A 2 -70.29 63.32 -36.81
CA LYS A 2 -70.45 61.85 -36.92
C LYS A 2 -69.67 61.09 -35.82
N ALA A 3 -69.92 59.84 -35.39
CA ALA A 3 -70.93 58.80 -35.58
C ALA A 3 -70.52 57.57 -34.69
N THR A 4 -71.48 56.68 -34.39
CA THR A 4 -71.38 55.19 -34.24
C THR A 4 -70.56 54.50 -33.11
N LEU A 5 -71.29 53.74 -32.26
CA LEU A 5 -70.92 52.42 -31.64
C LEU A 5 -71.17 51.27 -32.68
N PRO A 6 -70.79 49.95 -32.52
CA PRO A 6 -70.45 49.16 -31.30
C PRO A 6 -69.39 47.99 -31.42
N LEU A 7 -69.24 47.20 -30.32
CA LEU A 7 -69.08 45.72 -30.18
C LEU A 7 -67.70 44.96 -30.16
N LEU A 8 -67.54 44.13 -29.10
CA LEU A 8 -66.97 42.75 -28.96
C LEU A 8 -65.47 42.45 -28.64
N ALA A 9 -65.33 41.51 -27.68
CA ALA A 9 -64.33 40.42 -27.52
C ALA A 9 -62.89 40.82 -27.07
N LEU A 10 -62.11 40.05 -26.30
CA LEU A 10 -62.08 38.61 -25.98
C LEU A 10 -61.26 38.38 -24.68
N ALA A 11 -61.56 37.31 -23.94
CA ALA A 11 -60.75 36.83 -22.81
C ALA A 11 -59.36 36.34 -23.26
N GLY A 12 -58.32 36.62 -22.47
CA GLY A 12 -56.97 36.08 -22.65
C GLY A 12 -56.46 35.43 -21.36
N LEU A 13 -56.34 34.10 -21.40
CA LEU A 13 -55.86 33.25 -20.32
C LEU A 13 -54.40 33.56 -19.92
N LEU A 14 -54.13 33.57 -18.61
CA LEU A 14 -52.79 33.44 -18.04
C LEU A 14 -52.21 32.07 -18.43
N SER A 15 -51.19 32.05 -19.28
CA SER A 15 -50.35 30.87 -19.45
C SER A 15 -49.19 30.92 -18.44
N LEU A 16 -49.25 30.06 -17.43
CA LEU A 16 -48.05 29.68 -16.67
C LEU A 16 -47.19 28.82 -17.60
N SER A 17 -46.14 29.41 -18.17
CA SER A 17 -45.08 28.63 -18.78
C SER A 17 -44.30 27.94 -17.66
N ALA A 18 -44.44 26.62 -17.56
CA ALA A 18 -43.61 25.79 -16.72
C ALA A 18 -42.18 25.79 -17.29
N GLY A 19 -41.37 26.73 -16.84
CA GLY A 19 -39.92 26.69 -17.06
C GLY A 19 -39.36 25.50 -16.30
N ILE A 20 -39.04 24.42 -17.03
CA ILE A 20 -38.24 23.32 -16.49
C ILE A 20 -36.82 23.87 -16.29
N TRP A 21 -36.51 24.25 -15.06
CA TRP A 21 -35.14 24.50 -14.65
C TRP A 21 -34.44 23.13 -14.63
N TYR A 22 -33.71 22.79 -15.69
CA TYR A 22 -32.73 21.72 -15.63
C TYR A 22 -31.63 22.17 -14.66
N LEU A 23 -31.76 21.78 -13.39
CA LEU A 23 -30.63 21.68 -12.48
C LEU A 23 -29.65 20.69 -13.13
N TRP A 24 -28.64 21.23 -13.81
CA TRP A 24 -27.48 20.45 -14.24
C TRP A 24 -26.73 20.05 -12.98
N LEU A 25 -27.07 18.88 -12.44
CA LEU A 25 -26.22 18.22 -11.48
C LEU A 25 -25.04 17.66 -12.27
N PRO A 26 -23.79 18.13 -12.07
CA PRO A 26 -22.64 17.47 -12.68
C PRO A 26 -22.71 15.99 -12.31
N LYS A 27 -22.70 15.13 -13.33
CA LYS A 27 -22.55 13.71 -13.11
C LYS A 27 -21.20 13.54 -12.43
N LEU A 28 -21.17 12.96 -11.23
CA LEU A 28 -19.92 12.66 -10.54
C LEU A 28 -19.18 11.61 -11.37
N GLU A 29 -18.24 12.06 -12.20
CA GLU A 29 -17.39 11.18 -12.99
C GLU A 29 -16.17 10.79 -12.16
N ARG A 30 -15.83 9.50 -12.22
CA ARG A 30 -14.62 8.97 -11.60
C ARG A 30 -13.54 8.85 -12.67
N VAL A 31 -12.44 9.56 -12.49
CA VAL A 31 -11.28 9.48 -13.40
C VAL A 31 -10.31 8.44 -12.87
N GLN A 32 -9.94 7.49 -13.74
CA GLN A 32 -8.91 6.50 -13.45
C GLN A 32 -7.52 7.10 -13.61
N ARG A 33 -6.62 6.78 -12.68
CA ARG A 33 -5.23 7.21 -12.63
C ARG A 33 -4.34 6.03 -12.24
N VAL A 34 -3.05 6.17 -12.50
CA VAL A 34 -2.01 5.25 -12.06
C VAL A 34 -0.99 6.02 -11.23
N LEU A 35 -0.62 5.47 -10.08
CA LEU A 35 0.46 5.95 -9.22
C LEU A 35 1.53 4.86 -9.15
N GLU A 36 2.78 5.23 -9.38
CA GLU A 36 3.94 4.34 -9.27
C GLU A 36 4.86 4.88 -8.16
N LEU A 37 5.21 4.01 -7.21
CA LEU A 37 6.04 4.33 -6.06
C LEU A 37 7.21 3.36 -6.00
N GLN A 38 8.43 3.89 -6.02
CA GLN A 38 9.67 3.13 -5.83
C GLN A 38 10.64 4.00 -5.03
N PRO A 39 10.51 4.05 -3.69
CA PRO A 39 11.32 4.93 -2.87
C PRO A 39 12.80 4.57 -2.94
N ASP A 40 13.64 5.60 -2.88
CA ASP A 40 15.09 5.49 -2.69
C ASP A 40 15.43 5.56 -1.19
N ALA A 41 16.69 5.31 -0.82
CA ALA A 41 17.17 5.38 0.56
C ALA A 41 16.87 6.69 1.31
N ALA A 42 16.60 7.80 0.62
CA ALA A 42 16.30 9.08 1.27
C ALA A 42 14.79 9.27 1.56
N ARG A 43 13.93 8.60 0.79
CA ARG A 43 12.46 8.70 0.90
C ARG A 43 11.81 7.41 1.36
N GLY A 44 12.55 6.31 1.34
CA GLY A 44 12.17 5.04 1.90
C GLY A 44 12.04 5.14 3.41
N LYS A 45 11.22 4.24 3.95
CA LYS A 45 11.11 4.03 5.38
C LYS A 45 11.02 2.53 5.57
N ASP A 46 12.15 1.89 5.84
CA ASP A 46 12.25 0.46 6.07
C ASP A 46 13.34 0.07 7.09
N ALA A 47 13.12 -1.02 7.80
CA ALA A 47 14.04 -1.48 8.84
C ALA A 47 13.97 -3.01 8.97
N VAL A 48 15.09 -3.60 9.38
CA VAL A 48 15.11 -4.99 9.87
C VAL A 48 15.07 -4.98 11.39
N ILE A 49 14.30 -5.91 11.97
CA ILE A 49 14.33 -6.20 13.40
C ILE A 49 14.80 -7.64 13.61
N TRP A 50 15.62 -7.86 14.64
CA TRP A 50 16.33 -9.11 14.83
C TRP A 50 16.33 -9.56 16.29
N ASN A 51 15.80 -10.75 16.59
CA ASN A 51 15.66 -11.19 17.98
C ASN A 51 17.00 -11.50 18.70
N TYR A 52 18.09 -11.72 17.96
CA TYR A 52 19.39 -12.03 18.54
C TYR A 52 20.07 -10.77 19.10
N LEU A 53 19.79 -9.60 18.51
CA LEU A 53 20.18 -8.28 19.03
C LEU A 53 18.90 -7.45 19.21
N PRO A 54 18.08 -7.78 20.23
CA PRO A 54 16.67 -7.39 20.25
C PRO A 54 16.41 -5.91 20.55
N ASP A 55 17.42 -5.19 21.05
CA ASP A 55 17.39 -3.75 21.32
C ASP A 55 18.14 -2.93 20.23
N GLN A 56 18.64 -3.59 19.18
CA GLN A 56 19.31 -2.91 18.06
C GLN A 56 18.34 -2.73 16.89
N SER A 57 18.36 -1.54 16.29
CA SER A 57 17.70 -1.22 15.03
C SER A 57 18.64 -1.41 13.83
N TYR A 58 18.07 -1.69 12.66
CA TYR A 58 18.78 -1.81 11.38
C TYR A 58 18.07 -0.98 10.29
N PRO A 59 18.13 0.36 10.37
CA PRO A 59 17.37 1.28 9.52
C PRO A 59 17.94 1.49 8.10
N TYR A 60 19.14 0.96 7.83
CA TYR A 60 19.83 1.14 6.53
C TYR A 60 20.18 -0.22 5.91
N HIS A 61 19.41 -1.26 6.25
CA HIS A 61 19.73 -2.60 5.82
C HIS A 61 19.33 -2.76 4.33
N PRO A 62 20.23 -3.17 3.42
CA PRO A 62 19.94 -3.20 1.98
C PRO A 62 18.95 -4.31 1.55
N GLN A 63 18.38 -5.02 2.53
CA GLN A 63 17.49 -6.15 2.30
C GLN A 63 16.29 -6.10 3.21
N LEU A 64 15.13 -6.47 2.67
CA LEU A 64 13.96 -6.88 3.42
C LEU A 64 14.03 -8.40 3.67
N LEU A 65 13.85 -8.80 4.93
CA LEU A 65 14.09 -10.14 5.44
C LEU A 65 12.85 -10.66 6.15
N ALA A 66 12.43 -11.86 5.76
CA ALA A 66 11.61 -12.74 6.58
C ALA A 66 12.39 -14.03 6.79
N SER A 67 13.01 -14.21 7.96
CA SER A 67 13.92 -15.34 8.18
C SER A 67 13.78 -15.94 9.57
N ALA A 68 13.86 -17.26 9.64
CA ALA A 68 14.13 -18.01 10.84
C ALA A 68 15.32 -18.93 10.57
N TRP A 69 16.42 -18.71 11.28
CA TRP A 69 17.71 -19.39 11.04
C TRP A 69 18.41 -19.69 12.38
N THR A 70 19.69 -20.04 12.32
CA THR A 70 20.58 -20.12 13.49
C THR A 70 21.75 -19.16 13.35
N PHE A 71 22.07 -18.43 14.42
CA PHE A 71 23.26 -17.59 14.49
C PHE A 71 24.03 -17.96 15.75
N GLN A 72 25.30 -18.32 15.60
CA GLN A 72 26.11 -18.90 16.69
C GLN A 72 25.38 -20.05 17.42
N GLU A 73 24.83 -20.99 16.64
CA GLU A 73 24.09 -22.17 17.13
C GLU A 73 22.77 -21.85 17.87
N GLN A 74 22.36 -20.58 17.94
CA GLN A 74 21.10 -20.17 18.56
C GLN A 74 20.03 -19.87 17.51
N PRO A 75 18.79 -20.39 17.66
CA PRO A 75 17.68 -20.03 16.80
C PRO A 75 17.42 -18.53 16.80
N THR A 76 17.23 -17.95 15.62
CA THR A 76 17.06 -16.52 15.45
C THR A 76 16.03 -16.17 14.37
N ILE A 77 15.37 -15.03 14.52
CA ILE A 77 14.29 -14.56 13.65
C ILE A 77 14.57 -13.12 13.24
N MET A 78 14.46 -12.84 11.94
CA MET A 78 14.48 -11.50 11.36
C MET A 78 13.15 -11.23 10.65
N ARG A 79 12.63 -10.02 10.85
CA ARG A 79 11.46 -9.47 10.15
C ARG A 79 11.81 -8.11 9.58
N SER A 80 11.06 -7.68 8.57
CA SER A 80 11.23 -6.36 8.00
C SER A 80 9.98 -5.54 8.08
N LEU A 81 10.17 -4.25 8.32
CA LEU A 81 9.12 -3.24 8.25
C LEU A 81 9.44 -2.34 7.06
N PHE A 82 8.43 -1.91 6.32
CA PHE A 82 8.58 -0.99 5.21
C PHE A 82 7.29 -0.22 4.97
N SER A 83 7.35 0.93 4.31
CA SER A 83 6.16 1.72 3.99
C SER A 83 6.26 2.41 2.63
N PHE A 84 5.10 2.83 2.12
CA PHE A 84 4.98 3.65 0.92
C PHE A 84 4.18 4.91 1.26
N ASP A 85 4.62 6.06 0.77
CA ASP A 85 3.86 7.31 0.92
C ASP A 85 2.65 7.32 -0.04
N LEU A 86 1.45 7.23 0.52
CA LEU A 86 0.18 7.22 -0.22
C LEU A 86 -0.47 8.60 -0.31
N SER A 87 0.18 9.67 0.17
CA SER A 87 -0.38 11.02 0.21
C SER A 87 -0.88 11.53 -1.15
N ALA A 88 -0.24 11.08 -2.24
CA ALA A 88 -0.60 11.42 -3.62
C ALA A 88 -1.95 10.86 -4.10
N LEU A 89 -2.51 9.83 -3.45
CA LEU A 89 -3.82 9.27 -3.83
C LEU A 89 -4.96 10.22 -3.45
N GLY A 90 -4.83 10.94 -2.32
CA GLY A 90 -5.91 11.68 -1.69
C GLY A 90 -6.93 10.77 -0.98
N ARG A 91 -7.63 11.31 0.03
CA ARG A 91 -8.52 10.52 0.91
C ARG A 91 -9.74 9.91 0.19
N ASP A 92 -10.19 10.51 -0.90
CA ASP A 92 -11.36 10.05 -1.67
C ASP A 92 -11.03 9.05 -2.79
N ALA A 93 -9.75 8.67 -2.92
CA ALA A 93 -9.33 7.67 -3.90
C ALA A 93 -9.93 6.31 -3.58
N ARG A 94 -10.38 5.63 -4.64
CA ARG A 94 -10.74 4.21 -4.60
C ARG A 94 -9.68 3.43 -5.35
N ILE A 95 -8.99 2.53 -4.66
CA ILE A 95 -7.98 1.66 -5.26
C ILE A 95 -8.72 0.55 -6.01
N GLU A 96 -8.45 0.45 -7.31
CA GLU A 96 -9.01 -0.59 -8.19
C GLU A 96 -8.08 -1.80 -8.29
N LYS A 97 -6.77 -1.54 -8.31
CA LYS A 97 -5.72 -2.56 -8.33
C LYS A 97 -4.46 -2.01 -7.70
N ALA A 98 -3.77 -2.80 -6.89
CA ALA A 98 -2.43 -2.51 -6.41
C ALA A 98 -1.52 -3.73 -6.52
N SER A 99 -0.33 -3.56 -7.07
CA SER A 99 0.64 -4.61 -7.32
C SER A 99 1.98 -4.23 -6.70
N LEU A 100 2.48 -5.05 -5.79
CA LEU A 100 3.79 -4.89 -5.15
C LEU A 100 4.79 -5.82 -5.84
N GLN A 101 5.91 -5.25 -6.28
CA GLN A 101 7.05 -5.96 -6.84
C GLN A 101 8.16 -6.04 -5.79
N LEU A 102 8.66 -7.24 -5.54
CA LEU A 102 9.76 -7.53 -4.63
C LEU A 102 10.79 -8.35 -5.41
N HIS A 103 12.01 -7.82 -5.49
CA HIS A 103 13.10 -8.49 -6.18
C HIS A 103 14.00 -9.20 -5.19
N HIS A 104 14.37 -10.43 -5.50
CA HIS A 104 15.37 -11.16 -4.75
C HIS A 104 16.67 -10.34 -4.66
N HIS A 105 17.32 -10.38 -3.51
CA HIS A 105 18.59 -9.70 -3.32
C HIS A 105 19.64 -10.62 -2.70
N VAL A 106 20.71 -10.85 -3.45
CA VAL A 106 21.88 -11.59 -2.98
C VAL A 106 22.68 -10.71 -2.03
N ALA A 107 22.95 -11.21 -0.83
CA ALA A 107 24.08 -10.73 -0.04
C ALA A 107 24.92 -11.92 0.41
N ASN A 108 26.24 -11.78 0.36
CA ASN A 108 27.23 -12.84 0.60
C ASN A 108 27.13 -13.56 1.96
N ARG A 109 26.22 -13.15 2.86
CA ARG A 109 26.08 -13.64 4.23
C ARG A 109 24.71 -14.26 4.54
N ASN A 110 23.75 -14.24 3.62
CA ASN A 110 22.41 -14.80 3.82
C ASN A 110 22.18 -15.97 2.82
N PRO A 111 21.52 -17.08 3.23
CA PRO A 111 21.18 -18.19 2.33
C PRO A 111 20.23 -17.86 1.15
N GLY A 112 19.71 -16.63 1.04
CA GLY A 112 18.74 -16.26 0.01
C GLY A 112 17.36 -16.82 0.32
N HIS A 113 16.52 -17.11 -0.69
CA HIS A 113 15.27 -17.83 -0.44
C HIS A 113 15.55 -19.30 -0.11
N ASN A 114 15.06 -19.79 1.03
CA ASN A 114 15.36 -21.14 1.50
C ASN A 114 14.24 -21.78 2.29
N GLY A 115 14.08 -23.11 2.19
CA GLY A 115 13.20 -23.90 3.04
C GLY A 115 11.71 -23.62 2.82
N LEU A 116 10.88 -24.00 3.79
CA LEU A 116 9.42 -23.76 3.77
C LEU A 116 9.11 -22.30 4.16
N ASN A 117 9.42 -21.38 3.26
CA ASN A 117 9.52 -19.95 3.53
C ASN A 117 8.28 -19.11 3.24
N GLN A 118 7.08 -19.71 3.13
CA GLN A 118 5.85 -18.94 2.92
C GLN A 118 5.81 -17.74 3.88
N ALA A 119 5.56 -16.55 3.36
CA ALA A 119 5.62 -15.31 4.12
C ALA A 119 4.27 -14.57 4.09
N LEU A 120 4.16 -13.58 4.97
CA LEU A 120 3.01 -12.71 5.12
C LEU A 120 3.47 -11.26 5.04
N ILE A 121 2.67 -10.44 4.37
CA ILE A 121 2.73 -8.97 4.46
C ILE A 121 1.47 -8.52 5.18
N SER A 122 1.65 -7.95 6.37
CA SER A 122 0.57 -7.49 7.24
C SER A 122 0.67 -6.00 7.48
N ARG A 123 -0.46 -5.30 7.55
CA ARG A 123 -0.49 -3.86 7.86
C ARG A 123 -0.08 -3.62 9.31
N ILE A 124 0.79 -2.65 9.52
CA ILE A 124 1.22 -2.17 10.83
C ILE A 124 0.19 -1.15 11.35
N ILE A 125 -0.27 -1.33 12.59
CA ILE A 125 -1.33 -0.55 13.22
C ILE A 125 -0.86 0.27 14.44
N GLU A 126 0.43 0.25 14.74
CA GLU A 126 1.07 1.10 15.75
C GLU A 126 2.20 1.93 15.12
N PRO A 127 2.43 3.16 15.59
CA PRO A 127 3.49 4.00 15.07
C PRO A 127 4.85 3.38 15.35
N TRP A 128 5.78 3.56 14.41
CA TRP A 128 7.18 3.19 14.55
C TRP A 128 8.05 4.20 13.80
N GLU A 129 9.26 4.38 14.28
CA GLU A 129 10.28 5.16 13.60
C GLU A 129 11.41 4.27 13.11
N GLU A 130 11.88 4.55 11.91
CA GLU A 130 12.86 3.72 11.21
C GLU A 130 14.13 3.52 12.02
N GLN A 131 14.64 4.62 12.56
CA GLN A 131 15.91 4.68 13.28
C GLN A 131 15.85 4.02 14.67
N ASP A 132 14.65 3.81 15.21
CA ASP A 132 14.43 3.43 16.62
C ASP A 132 13.70 2.10 16.78
N VAL A 133 13.12 1.53 15.72
CA VAL A 133 12.37 0.28 15.84
C VAL A 133 13.31 -0.90 16.07
N THR A 134 12.96 -1.74 17.03
CA THR A 134 13.75 -2.92 17.43
C THR A 134 12.86 -4.15 17.50
N TRP A 135 13.43 -5.32 17.79
CA TRP A 135 12.63 -6.52 18.05
C TRP A 135 11.73 -6.35 19.27
N ASN A 136 12.24 -5.75 20.34
CA ASN A 136 11.51 -5.55 21.59
C ASN A 136 10.44 -4.45 21.49
N THR A 137 10.60 -3.51 20.56
CA THR A 137 9.67 -2.38 20.33
C THR A 137 8.89 -2.51 19.02
N GLN A 138 8.82 -3.71 18.44
CA GLN A 138 8.14 -3.91 17.17
C GLN A 138 6.64 -3.54 17.28
N PRO A 139 6.09 -2.84 16.28
CA PRO A 139 4.70 -2.40 16.32
C PRO A 139 3.74 -3.56 16.05
N ALA A 140 2.54 -3.49 16.63
CA ALA A 140 1.48 -4.45 16.34
C ALA A 140 1.04 -4.41 14.86
N THR A 141 0.58 -5.56 14.36
CA THR A 141 0.02 -5.74 13.02
C THR A 141 -1.41 -6.27 13.07
N THR A 142 -2.12 -6.20 11.95
CA THR A 142 -3.46 -6.79 11.79
C THR A 142 -3.46 -7.92 10.75
N PRO A 143 -4.20 -9.01 10.97
CA PRO A 143 -4.39 -10.06 9.96
C PRO A 143 -5.41 -9.66 8.89
N LEU A 144 -6.15 -8.56 9.08
CA LEU A 144 -7.13 -8.09 8.12
C LEU A 144 -6.46 -7.77 6.78
N HIS A 145 -6.93 -8.41 5.71
CA HIS A 145 -6.40 -8.25 4.35
C HIS A 145 -4.90 -8.52 4.21
N GLN A 146 -4.27 -9.22 5.16
CA GLN A 146 -2.87 -9.62 5.03
C GLN A 146 -2.66 -10.45 3.76
N VAL A 147 -1.50 -10.30 3.15
CA VAL A 147 -1.19 -10.91 1.87
C VAL A 147 -0.19 -12.04 2.07
N SER A 148 -0.50 -13.21 1.51
CA SER A 148 0.40 -14.36 1.57
C SER A 148 1.34 -14.37 0.37
N LEU A 149 2.63 -14.54 0.64
CA LEU A 149 3.62 -14.88 -0.37
C LEU A 149 3.75 -16.42 -0.39
N PRO A 150 3.53 -17.08 -1.53
CA PRO A 150 3.69 -18.52 -1.63
C PRO A 150 5.16 -18.93 -1.48
N LEU A 151 5.37 -20.23 -1.22
CA LEU A 151 6.69 -20.85 -1.16
C LEU A 151 7.50 -20.48 -2.39
N SER A 152 8.78 -20.13 -2.21
CA SER A 152 9.66 -19.90 -3.36
C SER A 152 9.90 -21.20 -4.13
N GLU A 153 9.76 -21.14 -5.45
CA GLU A 153 10.08 -22.21 -6.40
C GLU A 153 11.60 -22.37 -6.58
N HIS A 154 12.36 -21.27 -6.43
CA HIS A 154 13.82 -21.27 -6.48
C HIS A 154 14.44 -20.15 -5.63
N GLY A 155 15.75 -20.26 -5.36
CA GLY A 155 16.49 -19.39 -4.43
C GLY A 155 16.52 -17.90 -4.80
N GLU A 156 16.34 -17.60 -6.09
CA GLU A 156 16.48 -16.25 -6.66
C GLU A 156 15.15 -15.67 -7.16
N GLN A 157 14.02 -16.17 -6.66
CA GLN A 157 12.70 -15.80 -7.16
C GLN A 157 12.30 -14.36 -6.80
N ASP A 158 11.87 -13.63 -7.83
CA ASP A 158 11.15 -12.36 -7.69
C ASP A 158 9.65 -12.61 -7.49
N TYR A 159 8.98 -11.67 -6.82
CA TYR A 159 7.55 -11.73 -6.54
C TYR A 159 6.84 -10.50 -7.08
N THR A 160 5.72 -10.73 -7.78
CA THR A 160 4.72 -9.70 -8.05
C THR A 160 3.44 -10.11 -7.33
N VAL A 161 3.01 -9.31 -6.37
CA VAL A 161 1.97 -9.68 -5.41
C VAL A 161 0.80 -8.71 -5.51
N ASP A 162 -0.41 -9.25 -5.60
CA ASP A 162 -1.63 -8.46 -5.49
C ASP A 162 -1.84 -8.03 -4.04
N VAL A 163 -1.76 -6.71 -3.81
CA VAL A 163 -1.93 -6.07 -2.50
C VAL A 163 -3.16 -5.16 -2.50
N THR A 164 -4.08 -5.29 -3.46
CA THR A 164 -5.22 -4.39 -3.67
C THR A 164 -6.05 -4.18 -2.41
N ALA A 165 -6.46 -5.28 -1.75
CA ALA A 165 -7.28 -5.19 -0.54
C ALA A 165 -6.51 -4.57 0.64
N LEU A 166 -5.24 -4.95 0.80
CA LEU A 166 -4.35 -4.44 1.85
C LEU A 166 -4.13 -2.92 1.71
N MET A 167 -3.88 -2.45 0.48
CA MET A 167 -3.67 -1.03 0.19
C MET A 167 -4.97 -0.23 0.36
N GLN A 168 -6.11 -0.78 -0.04
CA GLN A 168 -7.40 -0.13 0.15
C GLN A 168 -7.74 0.02 1.64
N ASP A 169 -7.41 -0.98 2.46
CA ASP A 169 -7.56 -0.94 3.92
C ASP A 169 -6.60 0.08 4.56
N ALA A 170 -5.34 0.10 4.14
CA ALA A 170 -4.34 1.08 4.58
C ALA A 170 -4.77 2.52 4.27
N LEU A 171 -5.34 2.77 3.08
CA LEU A 171 -5.84 4.10 2.70
C LEU A 171 -7.05 4.53 3.54
N GLN A 172 -8.00 3.61 3.78
CA GLN A 172 -9.21 3.89 4.59
C GLN A 172 -8.89 4.18 6.06
N HIS A 173 -7.83 3.56 6.57
CA HIS A 173 -7.36 3.71 7.94
C HIS A 173 -6.01 4.44 7.98
N SER A 174 -5.82 5.47 7.16
CA SER A 174 -4.54 6.18 7.04
C SER A 174 -3.97 6.70 8.36
N ASP A 175 -4.82 7.14 9.30
CA ASP A 175 -4.40 7.59 10.64
C ASP A 175 -4.00 6.42 11.58
N GLN A 176 -4.22 5.17 11.16
CA GLN A 176 -3.91 3.92 11.89
C GLN A 176 -3.13 2.93 11.02
N SER A 177 -2.47 3.41 9.97
CA SER A 177 -1.71 2.60 9.03
C SER A 177 -0.31 3.16 8.91
N PHE A 178 0.66 2.46 9.51
CA PHE A 178 2.03 2.96 9.64
C PHE A 178 3.01 2.22 8.72
N GLY A 179 2.51 1.44 7.77
CA GLY A 179 3.31 0.64 6.84
C GLY A 179 2.95 -0.84 6.92
N PHE A 180 3.92 -1.68 6.59
CA PHE A 180 3.75 -3.11 6.44
C PHE A 180 4.90 -3.87 7.08
N MET A 181 4.59 -5.05 7.61
CA MET A 181 5.59 -5.98 8.14
C MET A 181 5.63 -7.22 7.26
N LEU A 182 6.83 -7.56 6.80
CA LEU A 182 7.16 -8.82 6.14
C LEU A 182 7.72 -9.80 7.18
N GLN A 183 7.07 -10.95 7.31
CA GLN A 183 7.49 -12.02 8.22
C GLN A 183 7.16 -13.39 7.64
N LEU A 184 7.81 -14.44 8.12
CA LEU A 184 7.44 -15.81 7.74
C LEU A 184 6.08 -16.17 8.33
N SER A 185 5.28 -16.94 7.60
CA SER A 185 4.04 -17.54 8.12
C SER A 185 4.29 -18.55 9.23
N ASN A 186 5.48 -19.16 9.25
CA ASN A 186 5.96 -20.04 10.30
C ASN A 186 7.47 -19.84 10.48
N GLU A 187 7.89 -19.58 11.71
CA GLU A 187 9.25 -19.17 12.07
C GLU A 187 10.08 -20.29 12.73
N THR A 188 9.83 -21.56 12.40
CA THR A 188 10.84 -22.62 12.72
C THR A 188 12.11 -22.37 11.91
N HIS A 189 13.28 -22.65 12.46
CA HIS A 189 14.54 -22.36 11.77
C HIS A 189 14.71 -23.13 10.45
N TYR A 190 15.64 -22.63 9.64
CA TYR A 190 16.01 -23.06 8.29
C TYR A 190 15.04 -22.64 7.19
N ARG A 191 14.65 -21.36 7.23
CA ARG A 191 13.85 -20.74 6.18
C ARG A 191 14.05 -19.24 6.08
N SER A 192 13.95 -18.74 4.87
CA SER A 192 14.14 -17.32 4.58
C SER A 192 13.49 -16.91 3.27
N MET A 193 12.99 -15.68 3.24
CA MET A 193 12.83 -14.87 2.05
C MET A 193 13.67 -13.61 2.17
N VAL A 194 14.35 -13.24 1.09
CA VAL A 194 15.31 -12.14 1.04
C VAL A 194 15.06 -11.29 -0.20
N PHE A 195 14.62 -10.06 0.03
CA PHE A 195 14.36 -9.09 -1.04
C PHE A 195 15.25 -7.87 -0.87
N ALA A 196 15.41 -7.08 -1.92
CA ALA A 196 16.01 -5.76 -1.82
C ALA A 196 15.10 -4.81 -1.03
N SER A 197 15.70 -3.91 -0.25
CA SER A 197 15.00 -2.78 0.39
C SER A 197 15.15 -1.49 -0.41
N SER A 198 14.65 -0.36 0.10
CA SER A 198 14.88 0.95 -0.54
C SER A 198 16.35 1.39 -0.45
N ASP A 199 17.11 0.84 0.50
CA ASP A 199 18.57 1.02 0.65
C ASP A 199 19.41 0.17 -0.30
N ALA A 200 18.79 -0.69 -1.11
CA ALA A 200 19.53 -1.45 -2.12
C ALA A 200 20.26 -0.50 -3.08
N ALA A 201 21.54 -0.78 -3.33
CA ALA A 201 22.39 0.05 -4.17
C ALA A 201 21.90 0.08 -5.62
N ASP A 202 21.43 -1.06 -6.13
CA ASP A 202 20.77 -1.14 -7.43
C ASP A 202 19.32 -0.66 -7.31
N ALA A 203 19.03 0.48 -7.94
CA ALA A 203 17.69 1.06 -7.95
C ALA A 203 16.66 0.16 -8.64
N GLY A 204 17.07 -0.68 -9.60
CA GLY A 204 16.18 -1.59 -10.31
C GLY A 204 15.65 -2.75 -9.46
N LEU A 205 16.29 -3.04 -8.33
CA LEU A 205 15.87 -4.10 -7.41
C LEU A 205 14.94 -3.58 -6.30
N ARG A 206 14.87 -2.27 -6.07
CA ARG A 206 14.11 -1.72 -4.94
C ARG A 206 12.61 -2.04 -5.06
N PRO A 207 11.90 -2.27 -3.94
CA PRO A 207 10.48 -2.54 -3.94
C PRO A 207 9.68 -1.47 -4.70
N ALA A 208 8.79 -1.90 -5.59
CA ALA A 208 7.96 -1.01 -6.39
C ALA A 208 6.47 -1.32 -6.22
N LEU A 209 5.66 -0.29 -6.00
CA LEU A 209 4.21 -0.39 -5.84
C LEU A 209 3.52 0.39 -6.97
N THR A 210 2.72 -0.32 -7.76
CA THR A 210 1.88 0.27 -8.81
C THR A 210 0.43 0.21 -8.39
N ILE A 211 -0.25 1.36 -8.36
CA ILE A 211 -1.64 1.50 -7.92
C ILE A 211 -2.47 2.10 -9.05
N THR A 212 -3.46 1.37 -9.53
CA THR A 212 -4.54 1.92 -10.35
C THR A 212 -5.70 2.32 -9.43
N TYR A 213 -6.14 3.57 -9.51
CA TYR A 213 -7.17 4.11 -8.63
C TYR A 213 -8.10 5.08 -9.35
N THR A 214 -9.27 5.33 -8.78
CA THR A 214 -10.22 6.34 -9.26
C THR A 214 -10.42 7.45 -8.24
N THR A 215 -10.51 8.69 -8.72
CA THR A 215 -10.81 9.88 -7.89
C THR A 215 -12.07 10.56 -8.40
N ARG A 216 -12.82 11.21 -7.50
CA ARG A 216 -13.92 12.09 -7.89
C ARG A 216 -13.33 13.41 -8.40
N GLN A 217 -13.88 13.91 -9.50
CA GLN A 217 -13.68 15.28 -9.97
C GLN A 217 -14.95 16.09 -9.76
#